data_AF-A0A813RPW3-F1
#
_entry.id   AF-A0A813RPW3-F1
#
_cell.length_a   1.000
_cell.length_b   1.000
_cell.length_c   1.000
_cell.angle_alpha   90.00
_cell.angle_beta   90.00
_cell.angle_gamma   90.00
#
_symmetry.space_group_name_H-M   'P 1'
#
loop_
_entity.id
_entity.type
_entity.pdbx_description
1 polymer ?
#
loop_
_entity_poly.entity_id
_entity_poly.type
_entity_poly.pdbx_seq_one_letter_code
_entity_poly.pdbx_strand_id
1 'polypeptide(L)'
;MLISCKYQSINWTHENFTSFYDYNFGNCYTFNSDLNQPKESVRSGPIKDLRLKLYAGNIETEQQFTYSSGFRVIIHNHLLIVYQSLSVIVSIMITRQKN
;
A
#
# COMPACT_ATOMS: atom_id res chain seq x y z
N MET A 1 -3.19 2.58 11.57
CA MET A 1 -3.23 1.53 10.51
C MET A 1 -1.82 1.07 10.14
N LEU A 2 -0.92 1.94 9.68
CA LEU A 2 0.48 1.57 9.45
C LEU A 2 1.26 1.52 10.77
N ILE A 3 1.88 0.37 11.10
CA ILE A 3 2.76 0.22 12.27
C ILE A 3 4.22 0.46 11.84
N SER A 4 4.64 -0.13 10.73
CA SER A 4 5.95 0.14 10.13
C SER A 4 5.98 -0.14 8.64
N CYS A 5 6.80 0.60 7.91
CA CYS A 5 7.08 0.39 6.50
C CYS A 5 8.59 0.36 6.27
N LYS A 6 9.06 -0.59 5.46
CA LYS A 6 10.42 -0.60 4.93
C LYS A 6 10.39 -0.79 3.43
N TYR A 7 11.13 0.05 2.70
CA TYR A 7 11.38 -0.11 1.27
C TYR A 7 12.88 0.01 1.03
N GLN A 8 13.49 -0.98 0.36
CA GLN A 8 14.94 -1.01 0.14
C GLN A 8 15.79 -0.80 1.41
N SER A 9 15.38 -1.42 2.52
CA SER A 9 15.97 -1.24 3.88
C SER A 9 15.81 0.14 4.52
N ILE A 10 15.14 1.09 3.87
CA ILE A 10 14.86 2.42 4.42
C ILE A 10 13.51 2.41 5.14
N ASN A 11 13.47 2.95 6.35
CA ASN A 11 12.21 3.11 7.09
C ASN A 11 11.40 4.24 6.45
N TRP A 12 10.15 3.95 6.14
CA TRP A 12 9.21 4.92 5.60
C TRP A 12 8.05 5.15 6.54
N THR A 13 7.43 6.31 6.38
CA THR A 13 6.25 6.72 7.14
C THR A 13 5.06 6.87 6.20
N HIS A 14 3.95 7.29 6.79
CA HIS A 14 2.67 7.57 6.13
C HIS A 14 2.83 8.64 5.03
N GLU A 15 3.79 9.55 5.17
CA GLU A 15 4.05 10.66 4.24
C GLU A 15 4.59 10.18 2.88
N ASN A 16 5.14 8.97 2.82
CA ASN A 16 5.61 8.37 1.58
C ASN A 16 4.50 7.68 0.77
N PHE A 17 3.25 7.76 1.24
CA PHE A 17 2.07 7.22 0.59
C PHE A 17 1.14 8.36 0.19
N THR A 18 0.52 8.25 -0.98
CA THR A 18 -0.65 9.08 -1.29
C THR A 18 -1.86 8.47 -0.59
N SER A 19 -2.66 9.29 0.08
CA SER A 19 -3.87 8.82 0.76
C SER A 19 -5.12 9.41 0.16
N PHE A 20 -6.20 8.64 0.19
CA PHE A 20 -7.55 9.11 -0.13
C PHE A 20 -8.57 8.33 0.71
N TYR A 21 -9.78 8.86 0.81
CA TYR A 21 -10.88 8.20 1.50
C TYR A 21 -11.83 7.55 0.50
N ASP A 22 -12.17 6.29 0.73
CA ASP A 22 -13.20 5.56 0.02
C ASP A 22 -14.37 5.28 0.97
N TYR A 23 -15.60 5.42 0.49
CA TYR A 23 -16.79 5.24 1.34
C TYR A 23 -17.00 3.79 1.79
N ASN A 24 -16.57 2.81 0.99
CA ASN A 24 -16.71 1.39 1.29
C ASN A 24 -15.51 0.85 2.09
N PHE A 25 -14.31 1.40 1.87
CA PHE A 25 -13.07 0.89 2.46
C PHE A 25 -12.36 1.87 3.41
N GLY A 26 -12.97 3.02 3.70
CA GLY A 26 -12.37 4.07 4.52
C GLY A 26 -11.02 4.55 3.97
N ASN A 27 -10.00 4.63 4.84
CA ASN A 27 -8.71 5.18 4.47
C ASN A 27 -7.95 4.23 3.53
N CYS A 28 -7.61 4.75 2.36
CA CYS A 28 -6.81 4.08 1.34
C CYS A 28 -5.44 4.74 1.24
N TYR A 29 -4.39 3.93 1.09
CA TYR A 29 -3.00 4.40 0.99
C TYR A 29 -2.33 3.74 -0.20
N THR A 30 -1.74 4.55 -1.07
CA THR A 30 -1.09 4.11 -2.30
C THR A 30 0.40 4.33 -2.21
N PHE A 31 1.15 3.24 -2.25
CA PHE A 31 2.59 3.24 -2.44
C PHE A 31 2.90 3.46 -3.91
N ASN A 32 3.93 4.27 -4.19
CA ASN A 32 4.45 4.46 -5.54
C ASN A 32 3.37 4.95 -6.51
N SER A 33 2.76 6.08 -6.18
CA SER A 33 1.71 6.79 -6.94
C SER A 33 2.23 7.99 -7.72
N ASP A 34 3.47 8.44 -7.47
CA ASP A 34 4.10 9.53 -8.21
C ASP A 34 4.69 9.00 -9.52
N LEU A 35 4.14 9.46 -10.64
CA LEU A 35 4.54 9.09 -12.01
C LEU A 35 5.88 9.70 -12.40
N ASN A 36 6.26 10.83 -11.80
CA ASN A 36 7.49 11.54 -12.15
C ASN A 36 8.70 10.93 -11.45
N GLN A 37 8.48 10.24 -10.33
CA GLN A 37 9.53 9.60 -9.53
C GLN A 37 9.11 8.17 -9.15
N PRO A 38 8.98 7.28 -10.16
CA PRO A 38 8.60 5.90 -9.92
C PRO A 38 9.68 5.17 -9.14
N LYS A 39 9.23 4.30 -8.25
CA LYS A 39 10.10 3.54 -7.36
C LYS A 39 10.26 2.14 -7.92
N GLU A 40 11.44 1.87 -8.45
CA GLU A 40 11.78 0.60 -9.07
C GLU A 40 12.53 -0.32 -8.11
N SER A 41 12.22 -1.62 -8.17
CA SER A 41 13.01 -2.63 -7.50
C SER A 41 14.09 -3.16 -8.45
N VAL A 42 15.36 -2.97 -8.09
CA VAL A 42 16.50 -3.42 -8.89
C VAL A 42 16.72 -4.94 -8.76
N ARG A 43 16.30 -5.54 -7.63
CA ARG A 43 16.39 -6.98 -7.36
C ARG A 43 15.28 -7.40 -6.41
N SER A 44 14.59 -8.48 -6.71
CA SER A 44 13.65 -9.12 -5.80
C SER A 44 14.36 -9.68 -4.57
N GLY A 45 13.78 -9.49 -3.39
CA GLY A 45 14.25 -10.12 -2.17
C GLY A 45 13.79 -9.39 -0.91
N PRO A 46 13.61 -10.09 0.22
CA PRO A 46 12.91 -9.59 1.40
C PRO A 46 13.55 -8.35 2.07
N ILE A 47 14.80 -8.05 1.74
CA ILE A 47 15.52 -6.85 2.21
C ILE A 47 15.25 -5.65 1.30
N LYS A 48 15.15 -5.88 -0.01
CA LYS A 48 15.01 -4.87 -1.06
C LYS A 48 13.55 -4.54 -1.40
N ASP A 49 12.63 -5.42 -1.02
CA ASP A 49 11.20 -5.27 -1.30
C ASP A 49 10.48 -4.31 -0.33
N LEU A 50 9.21 -4.02 -0.64
CA LEU A 50 8.28 -3.33 0.25
C LEU A 50 7.82 -4.28 1.37
N ARG A 51 8.02 -3.87 2.63
CA ARG A 51 7.55 -4.57 3.82
C ARG A 51 6.66 -3.67 4.64
N LEU A 52 5.47 -4.19 4.97
CA LEU A 52 4.45 -3.46 5.70
C LEU A 52 4.06 -4.26 6.94
N LYS A 53 4.06 -3.61 8.08
CA LYS A 53 3.40 -4.09 9.29
C LYS A 53 2.17 -3.22 9.52
N LEU A 54 1.00 -3.82 9.49
CA LEU A 54 -0.28 -3.11 9.56
C LEU A 54 -1.09 -3.58 10.77
N TYR A 55 -1.84 -2.66 11.38
CA TYR A 55 -2.79 -2.90 12.45
C TYR A 55 -4.22 -2.98 11.91
N ALA A 56 -4.81 -4.18 11.89
CA ALA A 56 -6.10 -4.45 11.24
C ALA A 56 -7.29 -3.90 12.03
N GLY A 57 -7.09 -3.55 13.30
CA GLY A 57 -8.16 -3.21 14.24
C GLY A 57 -8.37 -4.33 15.27
N ASN A 58 -9.28 -4.07 16.20
CA ASN A 58 -9.77 -5.07 17.15
C ASN A 58 -11.29 -5.10 17.05
N ILE A 59 -11.82 -6.26 16.64
CA ILE A 59 -13.25 -6.48 16.46
C ILE A 59 -14.04 -6.16 17.73
N GLU A 60 -13.56 -6.56 18.91
CA GLU A 60 -14.27 -6.41 20.19
C GLU A 60 -14.54 -4.95 20.57
N THR A 61 -13.65 -4.04 20.18
CA THR A 61 -13.78 -2.60 20.43
C THR A 61 -14.53 -1.85 19.33
N GLU A 62 -14.67 -2.45 18.13
CA GLU A 62 -15.15 -1.79 16.91
C GLU A 62 -16.46 -2.44 16.37
N GLN A 63 -17.16 -3.21 17.22
CA GLN A 63 -18.29 -4.10 16.86
C GLN A 63 -19.52 -3.40 16.27
N GLN A 64 -19.69 -2.08 16.42
CA GLN A 64 -20.94 -1.43 16.01
C GLN A 64 -21.21 -1.47 14.50
N PHE A 65 -20.17 -1.60 13.66
CA PHE A 65 -20.32 -1.57 12.20
C PHE A 65 -19.41 -2.55 11.43
N THR A 66 -18.65 -3.41 12.12
CA THR A 66 -17.62 -4.23 11.47
C THR A 66 -17.63 -5.67 11.97
N TYR A 67 -17.91 -6.62 11.07
CA TYR A 67 -17.94 -8.07 11.39
C TYR A 67 -16.62 -8.80 11.07
N SER A 68 -15.70 -8.15 10.36
CA SER A 68 -14.39 -8.70 10.02
C SER A 68 -13.33 -7.60 10.00
N SER A 69 -12.11 -7.92 10.40
CA SER A 69 -10.97 -6.99 10.41
C SER A 69 -9.89 -7.50 9.48
N GLY A 70 -9.40 -6.63 8.60
CA GLY A 70 -8.40 -7.00 7.62
C GLY A 70 -8.01 -5.84 6.70
N PHE A 71 -7.19 -6.19 5.71
CA PHE A 71 -6.72 -5.27 4.68
C PHE A 71 -7.00 -5.86 3.32
N ARG A 72 -7.34 -4.98 2.38
CA ARG A 72 -7.32 -5.29 0.97
C ARG A 72 -6.09 -4.65 0.36
N VAL A 73 -5.27 -5.48 -0.30
CA VAL A 73 -4.08 -5.03 -1.03
C VAL A 73 -4.33 -5.23 -2.51
N ILE A 74 -4.22 -4.15 -3.28
CA ILE A 74 -4.38 -4.17 -4.74
C ILE A 74 -3.04 -3.76 -5.35
N ILE A 75 -2.48 -4.68 -6.14
CA ILE A 75 -1.32 -4.46 -6.98
C ILE A 75 -1.84 -4.04 -8.35
N HIS A 76 -1.47 -2.84 -8.79
CA HIS A 76 -1.80 -2.35 -10.11
C HIS A 76 -0.58 -1.69 -10.75
N ASN A 77 -0.57 -1.61 -12.08
CA ASN A 77 0.45 -0.83 -12.77
C ASN A 77 0.23 0.67 -12.50
N HIS A 78 1.28 1.46 -12.65
CA HIS A 78 1.23 2.92 -12.57
C HIS A 78 0.39 3.59 -13.70
N LEU A 79 -0.13 2.78 -14.62
CA LEU A 79 -0.85 3.06 -15.89
C LEU A 79 0.07 3.21 -17.12
N LEU A 80 -0.32 2.48 -18.17
CA LEU A 80 0.36 2.30 -19.46
C LEU A 80 0.61 3.64 -20.18
N ILE A 81 1.86 3.88 -20.61
CA ILE A 81 2.22 4.30 -21.98
C ILE A 81 3.67 3.85 -22.27
N VAL A 82 3.76 2.92 -23.23
CA VAL A 82 4.75 2.76 -24.31
C VAL A 82 6.16 3.33 -24.06
N TYR A 83 7.13 2.50 -23.69
CA TYR A 83 8.44 2.33 -24.38
C TYR A 83 9.40 1.48 -23.53
N GLN A 84 9.78 0.33 -24.10
CA GLN A 84 10.99 -0.50 -23.90
C GLN A 84 11.91 -0.22 -22.68
N SER A 85 11.42 -0.33 -21.46
CA SER A 85 12.27 -0.65 -20.31
C SER A 85 11.66 -1.81 -19.53
N LEU A 86 12.48 -2.80 -19.21
CA LEU A 86 12.11 -4.08 -18.58
C LEU A 86 11.62 -3.95 -17.12
N SER A 87 11.34 -2.74 -16.64
CA SER A 87 10.88 -2.45 -15.29
C SER A 87 9.34 -2.41 -15.24
N VAL A 88 8.70 -3.46 -14.71
CA VAL A 88 7.28 -3.42 -14.36
C VAL A 88 7.12 -2.57 -13.10
N ILE A 89 6.62 -1.34 -13.26
CA ILE A 89 6.36 -0.45 -12.12
C ILE A 89 5.00 -0.78 -11.52
N VAL A 90 5.02 -1.24 -10.27
CA VAL A 90 3.83 -1.61 -9.51
C VAL A 90 3.53 -0.56 -8.45
N SER A 91 2.27 -0.15 -8.38
CA SER A 91 1.67 0.62 -7.31
C SER A 91 0.86 -0.32 -6.41
N ILE A 92 0.91 -0.08 -5.11
CA ILE A 92 0.22 -0.93 -4.12
C ILE A 92 -0.75 -0.05 -3.34
N MET A 93 -2.05 -0.31 -3.52
CA MET A 93 -3.12 0.32 -2.76
C MET A 93 -3.53 -0.58 -1.59
N ILE A 94 -3.48 -0.03 -0.39
CA ILE A 94 -3.84 -0.69 0.86
C ILE A 94 -5.10 -0.02 1.37
N THR A 95 -6.17 -0.79 1.56
CA THR A 95 -7.42 -0.29 2.13
C THR A 95 -7.81 -1.09 3.37
N ARG A 96 -8.48 -0.42 4.32
CA ARG A 96 -9.02 -1.08 5.52
C ARG A 96 -10.41 -1.60 5.18
N GLN A 97 -10.66 -2.90 5.32
CA GLN A 97 -11.98 -3.42 5.00
C GLN A 97 -12.98 -2.96 6.08
N LYS A 98 -13.98 -2.18 5.67
CA LYS A 98 -15.21 -1.91 6.44
C LYS A 98 -16.35 -2.67 5.76
N ASN A 99 -17.38 -3.01 6.53
CA ASN A 99 -18.59 -3.61 5.97
C ASN A 99 -19.47 -2.54 5.32
#